data_AF-C6IY75-F1
#
_entry.id   AF-C6IY75-F1
#
_cell.length_a   1.000
_cell.length_b   1.000
_cell.length_c   1.000
_cell.angle_alpha   90.00
_cell.angle_beta   90.00
_cell.angle_gamma   90.00
#
_symmetry.space_group_name_H-M   'P 1'
#
loop_
_entity.id
_entity.type
_entity.pdbx_description
1 polymer ?
#
loop_
_entity_poly.entity_id
_entity_poly.type
_entity_poly.pdbx_seq_one_letter_code
_entity_poly.pdbx_strand_id
1 'polypeptide(L)'
;MGFGISLWVVIMYTFFTAVTVRKEKPTLAEGINGAWLIAAVATQSVSILGTLISSFLTDGREVVLFFTLCMYLLGCMLYLNIITLIFYRFTFVDLKYAALTPPYWINMGAVAITTLAGSTLMLHAAKWSFLTELVPFLRGFTLFFWITGSWWIPLLFILMIWRHVYHRYPLMYDPQFWGMVFPLAMYTTSTYQLSQALDLPFLVVIPRFMVVIAISAWLVVLAGFLRHQLRSFQGRR
;
A
#
# COMPACT_ATOMS: atom_id res chain seq x y z
N MET A 1 -0.82 -19.67 4.66
CA MET A 1 0.32 -18.84 5.10
C MET A 1 1.63 -19.24 4.43
N GLY A 2 2.04 -20.51 4.49
CA GLY A 2 3.32 -21.00 3.92
C GLY A 2 3.57 -20.59 2.46
N PHE A 3 2.62 -20.84 1.55
CA PHE A 3 2.75 -20.44 0.15
C PHE A 3 3.00 -18.94 -0.06
N GLY A 4 2.30 -18.08 0.68
CA GLY A 4 2.48 -16.63 0.61
C GLY A 4 3.85 -16.18 1.10
N ILE A 5 4.36 -16.79 2.17
CA ILE A 5 5.72 -16.54 2.68
C ILE A 5 6.76 -16.98 1.66
N SER A 6 6.62 -18.18 1.08
CA SER A 6 7.54 -18.69 0.06
C SER A 6 7.60 -17.77 -1.16
N LEU A 7 6.45 -17.35 -1.67
CA LEU A 7 6.40 -16.38 -2.77
C LEU A 7 7.03 -15.04 -2.39
N TRP A 8 6.73 -14.54 -1.20
CA TRP A 8 7.33 -13.29 -0.70
C TRP A 8 8.86 -13.41 -0.64
N VAL A 9 9.40 -14.49 -0.06
CA VAL A 9 10.86 -14.72 0.01
C VAL A 9 11.47 -14.73 -1.40
N VAL A 10 10.92 -15.55 -2.30
CA VAL A 10 11.45 -15.68 -3.67
C VAL A 10 11.44 -14.32 -4.37
N ILE A 11 10.28 -13.66 -4.43
CA ILE A 11 10.14 -12.40 -5.17
C ILE A 11 11.00 -11.30 -4.53
N MET A 12 10.98 -11.17 -3.20
CA MET A 12 11.70 -10.10 -2.49
C MET A 12 13.20 -10.21 -2.70
N TYR A 13 13.78 -11.38 -2.44
CA TYR A 13 15.22 -11.57 -2.56
C TYR A 13 15.67 -11.61 -4.02
N THR A 14 14.88 -12.18 -4.94
CA THR A 14 15.20 -12.11 -6.38
C THR A 14 15.20 -10.67 -6.89
N PHE A 15 14.18 -9.88 -6.56
CA PHE A 15 14.09 -8.48 -6.99
C PHE A 15 15.26 -7.64 -6.46
N PHE A 16 15.49 -7.64 -5.15
CA PHE A 16 16.56 -6.83 -4.56
C PHE A 16 17.95 -7.31 -5.00
N THR A 17 18.16 -8.62 -5.16
CA THR A 17 19.41 -9.15 -5.71
C THR A 17 19.61 -8.68 -7.14
N ALA A 18 18.60 -8.86 -8.02
CA ALA A 18 18.68 -8.50 -9.43
C ALA A 18 18.99 -7.00 -9.62
N VAL A 19 18.35 -6.13 -8.85
CA VAL A 19 18.63 -4.68 -8.87
C VAL A 19 20.03 -4.38 -8.35
N THR A 20 20.47 -5.03 -7.27
CA THR A 20 21.75 -4.75 -6.62
C THR A 20 22.93 -5.12 -7.50
N VAL A 21 22.87 -6.29 -8.15
CA VAL A 21 23.95 -6.84 -8.99
C VAL A 21 23.95 -6.30 -10.43
N ARG A 22 22.93 -5.53 -10.81
CA ARG A 22 22.84 -4.93 -12.14
C ARG A 22 24.04 -4.01 -12.40
N LYS A 23 24.80 -4.31 -13.46
CA LYS A 23 26.02 -3.56 -13.84
C LYS A 23 25.70 -2.11 -14.22
N GLU A 24 24.71 -1.91 -15.07
CA GLU A 24 24.24 -0.58 -15.49
C GLU A 24 22.97 -0.21 -14.73
N LYS A 25 23.11 0.69 -13.75
CA LYS A 25 21.99 1.13 -12.91
C LYS A 25 21.32 2.34 -13.55
N PRO A 26 19.98 2.34 -13.69
CA PRO A 26 19.27 3.52 -14.18
C PRO A 26 19.45 4.68 -13.20
N THR A 27 19.32 5.91 -13.69
CA THR A 27 19.34 7.10 -12.84
C THR A 27 18.15 7.06 -11.87
N LEU A 28 18.23 7.81 -10.76
CA LEU A 28 17.09 7.92 -9.84
C LEU A 28 15.82 8.43 -10.54
N ALA A 29 15.98 9.27 -11.57
CA ALA A 29 14.88 9.79 -12.37
C ALA A 29 14.08 8.70 -13.10
N GLU A 30 14.72 7.59 -13.48
CA GLU A 30 14.12 6.53 -14.30
C GLU A 30 13.90 5.25 -13.50
N GLY A 31 14.73 5.00 -12.49
CA GLY A 31 14.80 3.73 -11.77
C GLY A 31 13.75 3.56 -10.67
N ILE A 32 13.41 4.62 -9.91
CA ILE A 32 12.52 4.51 -8.75
C ILE A 32 11.14 5.09 -9.03
N ASN A 33 10.08 4.35 -8.72
CA ASN A 33 8.69 4.84 -8.82
C ASN A 33 7.84 4.22 -7.70
N GLY A 34 6.55 4.56 -7.64
CA GLY A 34 5.65 4.04 -6.60
C GLY A 34 5.52 2.51 -6.56
N ALA A 35 5.82 1.79 -7.65
CA ALA A 35 5.76 0.32 -7.67
C ALA A 35 6.83 -0.33 -6.79
N TRP A 36 7.92 0.35 -6.45
CA TRP A 36 8.92 -0.17 -5.50
C TRP A 36 8.32 -0.40 -4.10
N LEU A 37 7.30 0.37 -3.74
CA LEU A 37 6.59 0.22 -2.47
C LEU A 37 5.73 -1.05 -2.41
N ILE A 38 5.56 -1.78 -3.52
CA ILE A 38 4.97 -3.12 -3.50
C ILE A 38 5.76 -4.06 -2.58
N ALA A 39 7.08 -3.87 -2.45
CA ALA A 39 7.88 -4.60 -1.47
C ALA A 39 7.36 -4.42 -0.04
N ALA A 40 7.06 -3.18 0.36
CA ALA A 40 6.44 -2.91 1.66
C ALA A 40 5.02 -3.49 1.73
N VAL A 41 4.19 -3.27 0.70
CA VAL A 41 2.80 -3.77 0.63
C VAL A 41 2.72 -5.29 0.79
N ALA A 42 3.56 -6.04 0.07
CA ALA A 42 3.61 -7.50 0.14
C ALA A 42 4.02 -7.97 1.55
N THR A 43 5.00 -7.30 2.16
CA THR A 43 5.45 -7.60 3.53
C THR A 43 4.34 -7.34 4.55
N GLN A 44 3.62 -6.23 4.43
CA GLN A 44 2.48 -5.92 5.30
C GLN A 44 1.33 -6.93 5.10
N SER A 45 1.13 -7.41 3.87
CA SER A 45 0.11 -8.43 3.58
C SER A 45 0.40 -9.76 4.30
N VAL A 46 1.68 -10.17 4.38
CA VAL A 46 2.11 -11.35 5.15
C VAL A 46 1.88 -11.14 6.64
N SER A 47 2.18 -9.94 7.16
CA SER A 47 1.90 -9.59 8.56
C SER A 47 0.41 -9.70 8.88
N ILE A 48 -0.46 -9.05 8.11
CA ILE A 48 -1.93 -9.11 8.28
C ILE A 48 -2.43 -10.55 8.25
N LEU A 49 -2.04 -11.32 7.24
CA LEU A 49 -2.49 -12.70 7.08
C LEU A 49 -2.09 -13.58 8.27
N GLY A 50 -0.85 -13.46 8.74
CA GLY A 50 -0.40 -14.24 9.89
C GLY A 50 -1.08 -13.83 11.20
N THR A 51 -1.36 -12.53 11.40
CA THR A 51 -2.11 -12.06 12.57
C THR A 51 -3.53 -12.61 12.57
N LEU A 52 -4.22 -12.61 11.42
CA LEU A 52 -5.57 -13.18 11.30
C LEU A 52 -5.59 -14.69 11.58
N ILE A 53 -4.61 -15.43 11.06
CA ILE A 53 -4.50 -16.88 11.26
C ILE A 53 -4.14 -17.24 12.71
N SER A 54 -3.39 -16.38 13.42
CA SER A 54 -3.02 -16.60 14.83
C SER A 54 -4.22 -16.87 15.75
N SER A 55 -5.40 -16.36 15.37
CA SER A 55 -6.67 -16.58 16.07
C SER A 55 -7.13 -18.03 16.09
N PHE A 56 -6.74 -18.82 15.10
CA PHE A 56 -7.17 -20.21 14.92
C PHE A 56 -6.10 -21.22 15.38
N LEU A 57 -4.92 -20.74 15.78
CA LEU A 57 -3.84 -21.59 16.27
C LEU A 57 -3.97 -21.80 17.78
N THR A 58 -3.92 -23.07 18.20
CA THR A 58 -3.81 -23.48 19.60
C THR A 58 -2.35 -23.49 20.05
N ASP A 59 -1.48 -24.08 19.22
CA ASP A 59 -0.04 -24.19 19.47
C ASP A 59 0.76 -23.29 18.53
N GLY A 60 1.91 -22.79 18.99
CA GLY A 60 2.82 -21.97 18.18
C GLY A 60 2.32 -20.56 17.84
N ARG A 61 1.22 -20.11 18.47
CA ARG A 61 0.63 -18.78 18.26
C ARG A 61 1.64 -17.64 18.48
N GLU A 62 2.45 -17.73 19.52
CA GLU A 62 3.43 -16.70 19.88
C GLU A 62 4.50 -16.55 18.80
N VAL A 63 4.98 -17.67 18.25
CA VAL A 63 5.96 -17.66 17.15
C VAL A 63 5.38 -16.99 15.91
N VAL A 64 4.11 -17.27 15.58
CA VAL A 64 3.43 -16.65 14.45
C VAL A 64 3.22 -15.15 14.69
N LEU A 65 2.78 -14.76 15.89
CA LEU A 65 2.60 -13.35 16.24
C LEU A 65 3.94 -12.58 16.20
N PHE A 66 5.00 -13.16 16.75
CA PHE A 66 6.35 -12.60 16.67
C PHE A 66 6.80 -12.42 15.22
N PHE A 67 6.65 -13.45 14.38
CA PHE A 67 6.95 -13.36 12.96
C PHE A 67 6.14 -12.25 12.26
N THR A 68 4.84 -12.13 12.56
CA THR A 68 4.00 -11.08 11.96
C THR A 68 4.39 -9.68 12.41
N LEU A 69 4.82 -9.53 13.66
CA LEU A 69 5.38 -8.28 14.18
C LEU A 69 6.70 -7.94 13.46
N CYS A 70 7.60 -8.90 13.27
CA CYS A 70 8.82 -8.69 12.48
C CYS A 70 8.51 -8.25 11.05
N MET A 71 7.53 -8.89 10.40
CA MET A 71 7.08 -8.51 9.06
C MET A 71 6.48 -7.10 9.03
N TYR A 72 5.68 -6.72 10.04
CA TYR A 72 5.15 -5.38 10.17
C TYR A 72 6.27 -4.33 10.25
N LEU A 73 7.23 -4.53 11.16
CA LEU A 73 8.36 -3.61 11.36
C LEU A 73 9.27 -3.54 10.13
N LEU A 74 9.54 -4.68 9.48
CA LEU A 74 10.30 -4.72 8.23
C LEU A 74 9.57 -3.94 7.12
N GLY A 75 8.25 -4.14 6.97
CA GLY A 75 7.44 -3.39 6.01
C GLY A 75 7.47 -1.89 6.27
N CYS A 76 7.45 -1.47 7.54
CA CYS A 76 7.61 -0.06 7.92
C CYS A 76 8.98 0.49 7.50
N MET A 77 10.06 -0.25 7.79
CA MET A 77 11.41 0.16 7.40
C MET A 77 11.56 0.27 5.88
N LEU A 78 11.04 -0.71 5.13
CA LEU A 78 11.05 -0.69 3.67
C LEU A 78 10.32 0.54 3.11
N TYR A 79 9.15 0.87 3.67
CA TYR A 79 8.42 2.08 3.28
C TYR A 79 9.26 3.33 3.49
N LEU A 80 9.82 3.53 4.68
CA LEU A 80 10.57 4.74 5.04
C LEU A 80 11.81 4.94 4.15
N ASN A 81 12.52 3.87 3.80
CA ASN A 81 13.68 3.94 2.90
C ASN A 81 13.26 4.34 1.48
N ILE A 82 12.26 3.66 0.92
CA ILE A 82 11.84 3.87 -0.48
C ILE A 82 11.14 5.21 -0.64
N ILE A 83 10.29 5.61 0.31
CA ILE A 83 9.52 6.87 0.21
C ILE A 83 10.46 8.08 0.27
N THR A 84 11.54 8.01 1.06
CA THR A 84 12.53 9.09 1.14
C THR A 84 13.17 9.35 -0.22
N LEU A 85 13.49 8.29 -0.96
CA LEU A 85 14.03 8.39 -2.32
C LEU A 85 12.98 8.91 -3.33
N ILE A 86 11.70 8.53 -3.18
CA ILE A 86 10.61 9.05 -4.00
C ILE A 86 10.39 10.56 -3.74
N PHE A 87 10.42 10.99 -2.49
CA PHE A 87 10.35 12.42 -2.13
C PHE A 87 11.52 13.20 -2.70
N TYR A 88 12.74 12.67 -2.56
CA TYR A 88 13.91 13.29 -3.14
C TYR A 88 13.75 13.45 -4.66
N ARG A 89 13.24 12.42 -5.36
CA ARG A 89 12.92 12.51 -6.79
C ARG A 89 11.87 13.58 -7.08
N PHE A 90 10.81 13.69 -6.29
CA PHE A 90 9.75 14.69 -6.50
C PHE A 90 10.22 16.13 -6.29
N THR A 91 11.15 16.36 -5.37
CA THR A 91 11.60 17.71 -5.00
C THR A 91 12.78 18.19 -5.83
N PHE A 92 13.73 17.31 -6.15
CA PHE A 92 15.04 17.71 -6.70
C PHE A 92 15.29 17.25 -8.13
N VAL A 93 14.41 16.43 -8.72
CA VAL A 93 14.56 15.93 -10.08
C VAL A 93 13.38 16.36 -10.92
N ASP A 94 13.63 16.78 -12.15
CA ASP A 94 12.60 17.25 -13.08
C ASP A 94 11.47 16.22 -13.26
N LEU A 95 10.29 16.58 -12.78
CA LEU A 95 9.10 15.75 -12.86
C LEU A 95 8.31 16.10 -14.12
N LYS A 96 8.56 15.38 -15.22
CA LYS A 96 7.72 15.49 -16.42
C LYS A 96 6.29 15.03 -16.10
N TYR A 97 5.27 15.77 -16.55
CA TYR A 97 3.86 15.42 -16.34
C TYR A 97 3.47 14.02 -16.86
N ALA A 98 4.17 13.51 -17.88
CA ALA A 98 4.00 12.15 -18.39
C ALA A 98 4.52 11.07 -17.43
N ALA A 99 5.48 11.41 -16.56
CA ALA A 99 6.04 10.50 -15.58
C ALA A 99 5.14 10.30 -14.36
N LEU A 100 4.16 11.19 -14.12
CA LEU A 100 3.13 11.05 -13.08
C LEU A 100 2.14 9.94 -13.41
N THR A 101 2.56 8.70 -13.23
CA THR A 101 1.76 7.52 -13.52
C THR A 101 0.88 7.13 -12.32
N PRO A 102 -0.24 6.41 -12.55
CA PRO A 102 -1.10 5.91 -11.48
C PRO A 102 -0.40 5.14 -10.33
N PRO A 103 0.73 4.42 -10.52
CA PRO A 103 1.48 3.77 -9.45
C PRO A 103 1.95 4.69 -8.32
N TYR A 104 1.98 6.01 -8.49
CA TYR A 104 2.27 6.91 -7.36
C TYR A 104 1.18 6.90 -6.27
N TRP A 105 -0.02 6.44 -6.57
CA TRP A 105 -1.03 6.19 -5.53
C TRP A 105 -0.62 5.08 -4.56
N ILE A 106 0.32 4.20 -4.95
CA ILE A 106 0.91 3.19 -4.06
C ILE A 106 1.70 3.88 -2.92
N ASN A 107 2.18 5.13 -3.09
CA ASN A 107 2.78 5.90 -2.01
C ASN A 107 1.83 6.04 -0.81
N MET A 108 0.56 6.33 -1.09
CA MET A 108 -0.50 6.38 -0.09
C MET A 108 -0.97 4.97 0.30
N GLY A 109 -1.13 4.07 -0.67
CA GLY A 109 -1.60 2.70 -0.41
C GLY A 109 -0.69 1.90 0.50
N ALA A 110 0.63 2.09 0.41
CA ALA A 110 1.61 1.38 1.22
C ALA A 110 1.53 1.76 2.71
N VAL A 111 1.27 3.03 3.03
CA VAL A 111 1.03 3.46 4.43
C VAL A 111 -0.36 3.10 4.91
N ALA A 112 -1.35 3.05 4.01
CA ALA A 112 -2.68 2.56 4.33
C ALA A 112 -2.66 1.08 4.74
N ILE A 113 -1.99 0.20 3.98
CA ILE A 113 -1.87 -1.21 4.39
C ILE A 113 -0.97 -1.39 5.61
N THR A 114 0.06 -0.54 5.79
CA THR A 114 0.85 -0.53 7.03
C THR A 114 -0.01 -0.17 8.24
N THR A 115 -0.91 0.80 8.10
CA THR A 115 -1.91 1.16 9.12
C THR A 115 -2.84 -0.02 9.41
N LEU A 116 -3.28 -0.73 8.36
CA LEU A 116 -4.12 -1.92 8.51
C LEU A 116 -3.39 -3.03 9.27
N ALA A 117 -2.13 -3.30 8.96
CA ALA A 117 -1.30 -4.30 9.65
C ALA A 117 -1.12 -3.97 11.13
N GLY A 118 -0.74 -2.74 11.45
CA GLY A 118 -0.59 -2.28 12.84
C GLY A 118 -1.91 -2.34 13.63
N SER A 119 -3.02 -1.92 13.00
CA SER A 119 -4.36 -2.01 13.61
C SER A 119 -4.77 -3.45 13.86
N THR A 120 -4.50 -4.35 12.91
CA THR A 120 -4.82 -5.78 13.04
C THR A 120 -4.01 -6.42 14.18
N LEU A 121 -2.71 -6.11 14.29
CA LEU A 121 -1.86 -6.55 15.40
C LEU A 121 -2.39 -6.08 16.75
N MET A 122 -2.76 -4.80 16.87
CA MET A 122 -3.32 -4.24 18.10
C MET A 122 -4.62 -4.93 18.52
N LEU A 123 -5.53 -5.18 17.57
CA LEU A 123 -6.80 -5.89 17.83
C LEU A 123 -6.59 -7.34 18.29
N HIS A 124 -5.43 -7.92 18.03
CA HIS A 124 -5.08 -9.30 18.41
C HIS A 124 -4.06 -9.35 19.57
N ALA A 125 -3.68 -8.20 20.15
CA ALA A 125 -2.61 -8.11 21.13
C ALA A 125 -2.87 -8.91 22.42
N ALA A 126 -4.12 -8.98 22.87
CA ALA A 126 -4.52 -9.70 24.09
C ALA A 126 -4.22 -11.22 24.04
N LYS A 127 -3.85 -11.76 22.88
CA LYS A 127 -3.51 -13.19 22.70
C LYS A 127 -2.09 -13.54 23.13
N TRP A 128 -1.25 -12.55 23.44
CA TRP A 128 0.13 -12.74 23.89
C TRP A 128 0.60 -11.54 24.73
N SER A 129 1.16 -11.79 25.92
CA SER A 129 1.56 -10.73 26.87
C SER A 129 2.57 -9.75 26.28
N PHE A 130 3.58 -10.25 25.58
CA PHE A 130 4.60 -9.41 24.93
C PHE A 130 4.01 -8.45 23.89
N LEU A 131 3.03 -8.91 23.09
CA LEU A 131 2.38 -8.04 22.10
C LEU A 131 1.53 -6.97 22.79
N THR A 132 0.94 -7.30 23.95
CA THR A 132 0.20 -6.34 24.79
C THR A 132 1.11 -5.22 25.30
N GLU A 133 2.33 -5.54 25.75
CA GLU A 133 3.33 -4.55 26.17
C GLU A 133 3.76 -3.60 25.05
N LEU A 134 3.73 -4.07 23.79
CA LEU A 134 4.06 -3.26 22.62
C LEU A 134 2.90 -2.42 22.08
N VAL A 135 1.67 -2.57 22.60
CA VAL A 135 0.51 -1.80 22.12
C VAL A 135 0.74 -0.29 22.16
N PRO A 136 1.29 0.34 23.22
CA PRO A 136 1.54 1.78 23.22
C PRO A 136 2.43 2.25 22.05
N PHE A 137 3.48 1.49 21.73
CA PHE A 137 4.33 1.75 20.57
C PHE A 137 3.55 1.59 19.26
N LEU A 138 2.81 0.48 19.11
CA LEU A 138 2.00 0.22 17.92
C LEU A 138 0.94 1.30 17.70
N ARG A 139 0.33 1.85 18.76
CA ARG A 139 -0.65 2.95 18.65
C ARG A 139 -0.03 4.17 17.98
N GLY A 140 1.09 4.66 18.53
CA GLY A 140 1.78 5.83 18.00
C GLY A 140 2.29 5.60 16.58
N PHE A 141 2.92 4.45 16.33
CA PHE A 141 3.52 4.15 15.04
C PHE A 141 2.49 3.87 13.94
N THR A 142 1.38 3.20 14.27
CA THR A 142 0.27 2.99 13.33
C THR A 142 -0.43 4.30 12.99
N LEU A 143 -0.67 5.17 13.99
CA LEU A 143 -1.25 6.50 13.77
C LEU A 143 -0.33 7.37 12.90
N PHE A 144 0.99 7.30 13.11
CA PHE A 144 1.99 7.98 12.27
C PHE A 144 1.84 7.62 10.77
N PHE A 145 1.67 6.33 10.45
CA PHE A 145 1.42 5.90 9.08
C PHE A 145 0.06 6.35 8.54
N TRP A 146 -0.99 6.33 9.37
CA TRP A 146 -2.31 6.79 8.95
C TRP A 146 -2.33 8.29 8.64
N ILE A 147 -1.68 9.12 9.46
CA ILE A 147 -1.52 10.56 9.21
C ILE A 147 -0.76 10.77 7.89
N THR A 148 0.31 10.01 7.67
CA THR A 148 1.09 10.07 6.42
C THR A 148 0.21 9.73 5.21
N GLY A 149 -0.65 8.71 5.31
CA GLY A 149 -1.60 8.34 4.24
C GLY A 149 -2.63 9.43 3.98
N SER A 150 -3.18 10.00 5.05
CA SER A 150 -4.13 11.13 4.98
C SER A 150 -3.51 12.35 4.30
N TRP A 151 -2.25 12.64 4.61
CA TRP A 151 -1.50 13.75 4.03
C TRP A 151 -1.19 13.56 2.54
N TRP A 152 -0.93 12.32 2.09
CA TRP A 152 -0.71 12.03 0.68
C TRP A 152 -1.94 12.31 -0.20
N ILE A 153 -3.15 12.16 0.34
CA ILE A 153 -4.40 12.25 -0.45
C ILE A 153 -4.52 13.63 -1.14
N PRO A 154 -4.48 14.78 -0.44
CA PRO A 154 -4.53 16.09 -1.08
C PRO A 154 -3.45 16.28 -2.14
N LEU A 155 -2.20 15.89 -1.85
CA LEU A 155 -1.08 16.04 -2.78
C LEU A 155 -1.30 15.23 -4.07
N LEU A 156 -1.76 13.98 -3.96
CA LEU A 156 -2.05 13.14 -5.13
C LEU A 156 -3.17 13.71 -5.99
N PHE A 157 -4.22 14.29 -5.38
CA PHE A 157 -5.27 14.99 -6.12
C PHE A 157 -4.74 16.22 -6.84
N ILE A 158 -3.92 17.04 -6.18
CA ILE A 158 -3.28 18.21 -6.80
C ILE A 158 -2.44 17.80 -8.01
N LEU A 159 -1.60 16.77 -7.87
CA LEU A 159 -0.77 16.26 -8.96
C LEU A 159 -1.61 15.69 -10.12
N MET A 160 -2.73 15.05 -9.82
CA MET A 160 -3.65 14.54 -10.85
C MET A 160 -4.35 15.68 -11.61
N ILE A 161 -4.80 16.73 -10.90
CA ILE A 161 -5.38 17.93 -11.50
C ILE A 161 -4.34 18.65 -12.37
N TRP A 162 -3.12 18.81 -11.87
CA TRP A 162 -2.01 19.40 -12.63
C TRP A 162 -1.73 18.63 -13.93
N ARG A 163 -1.72 17.31 -13.88
CA ARG A 163 -1.50 16.46 -15.07
C ARG A 163 -2.65 16.53 -16.09
N HIS A 164 -3.89 16.35 -15.66
CA HIS A 164 -5.02 16.16 -16.57
C HIS A 164 -5.77 17.45 -16.92
N VAL A 165 -5.82 18.42 -15.99
CA VAL A 165 -6.53 19.68 -16.21
C VAL A 165 -5.59 20.74 -16.76
N TYR A 166 -4.46 21.00 -16.08
CA TYR A 166 -3.53 22.05 -16.48
C TYR A 166 -2.74 21.66 -17.73
N HIS A 167 -2.14 20.47 -17.76
CA HIS A 167 -1.38 19.98 -18.91
C HIS A 167 -2.22 19.23 -19.95
N ARG A 168 -3.54 19.14 -19.76
CA ARG A 168 -4.52 18.52 -20.69
C ARG A 168 -4.09 17.12 -21.18
N TYR A 169 -3.39 16.35 -20.33
CA TYR A 169 -2.93 15.03 -20.71
C TYR A 169 -4.12 14.08 -20.89
N PRO A 170 -4.24 13.38 -22.03
CA PRO A 170 -5.45 12.66 -22.40
C PRO A 170 -5.77 11.53 -21.41
N LEU A 171 -7.04 11.42 -21.05
CA LEU A 171 -7.59 10.33 -20.25
C LEU A 171 -7.84 9.11 -21.15
N MET A 172 -6.78 8.37 -21.45
CA MET A 172 -6.87 7.05 -22.08
C MET A 172 -6.78 5.97 -21.00
N TYR A 173 -7.58 4.90 -21.13
CA TYR A 173 -7.49 3.77 -20.22
C TYR A 173 -6.06 3.20 -20.24
N ASP A 174 -5.44 3.17 -19.07
CA ASP A 174 -4.15 2.56 -18.81
C ASP A 174 -4.36 1.46 -17.75
N PRO A 175 -3.95 0.20 -17.99
CA PRO A 175 -4.01 -0.86 -16.99
C PRO A 175 -3.42 -0.47 -15.63
N GLN A 176 -2.49 0.50 -15.60
CA GLN A 176 -1.91 1.03 -14.36
C GLN A 176 -2.94 1.69 -13.43
N PHE A 177 -4.13 2.07 -13.89
CA PHE A 177 -5.19 2.62 -13.03
C PHE A 177 -5.62 1.67 -11.91
N TRP A 178 -5.39 0.36 -12.05
CA TRP A 178 -5.56 -0.59 -10.94
C TRP A 178 -4.67 -0.26 -9.73
N GLY A 179 -3.51 0.36 -9.96
CA GLY A 179 -2.61 0.87 -8.91
C GLY A 179 -3.19 2.04 -8.10
N MET A 180 -4.29 2.66 -8.55
CA MET A 180 -5.02 3.71 -7.84
C MET A 180 -6.19 3.17 -7.01
N VAL A 181 -6.86 2.12 -7.49
CA VAL A 181 -8.05 1.56 -6.83
C VAL A 181 -7.67 0.84 -5.53
N PHE A 182 -6.57 0.09 -5.53
CA PHE A 182 -6.08 -0.62 -4.35
C PHE A 182 -5.83 0.34 -3.16
N PRO A 183 -5.09 1.46 -3.31
CA PRO A 183 -4.90 2.43 -2.23
C PRO A 183 -6.18 2.99 -1.63
N LEU A 184 -7.19 3.30 -2.45
CA LEU A 184 -8.48 3.82 -1.95
C LEU A 184 -9.21 2.80 -1.07
N ALA A 185 -9.24 1.54 -1.52
CA ALA A 185 -9.81 0.45 -0.73
C ALA A 185 -9.02 0.24 0.57
N MET A 186 -7.68 0.23 0.51
CA MET A 186 -6.83 0.06 1.68
C MET A 186 -6.97 1.20 2.68
N TYR A 187 -7.10 2.45 2.23
CA TYR A 187 -7.30 3.59 3.13
C TYR A 187 -8.66 3.51 3.84
N THR A 188 -9.69 3.06 3.13
CA THR A 188 -11.02 2.81 3.71
C THR A 188 -10.95 1.75 4.80
N THR A 189 -10.39 0.57 4.49
CA THR A 189 -10.34 -0.56 5.43
C THR A 189 -9.40 -0.28 6.61
N SER A 190 -8.25 0.34 6.36
CA SER A 190 -7.30 0.68 7.41
C SER A 190 -7.84 1.73 8.37
N THR A 191 -8.54 2.76 7.88
CA THR A 191 -9.14 3.79 8.74
C THR A 191 -10.24 3.20 9.62
N TYR A 192 -11.05 2.27 9.08
CA TYR A 192 -12.04 1.55 9.88
C TYR A 192 -11.36 0.70 10.98
N GLN A 193 -10.36 -0.10 10.63
CA GLN A 193 -9.66 -0.94 11.60
C GLN A 193 -8.89 -0.12 12.64
N LEU A 194 -8.32 1.01 12.24
CA LEU A 194 -7.65 1.94 13.15
C LEU A 194 -8.63 2.53 14.16
N SER A 195 -9.83 2.91 13.69
CA SER A 195 -10.90 3.41 14.55
C SER A 195 -11.25 2.39 15.64
N GLN A 196 -11.35 1.10 15.29
CA GLN A 196 -11.59 0.02 16.25
C GLN A 196 -10.40 -0.19 17.19
N ALA A 197 -9.17 -0.21 16.64
CA ALA A 197 -7.96 -0.52 17.41
C ALA A 197 -7.58 0.59 18.41
N LEU A 198 -7.92 1.85 18.11
CA LEU A 198 -7.65 3.01 18.95
C LEU A 198 -8.87 3.49 19.76
N ASP A 199 -10.04 2.86 19.57
CA ASP A 199 -11.32 3.30 20.14
C ASP A 199 -11.67 4.77 19.80
N LEU A 200 -11.50 5.13 18.52
CA LEU A 200 -11.76 6.47 17.99
C LEU A 200 -12.95 6.43 17.02
N PRO A 201 -14.21 6.37 17.51
CA PRO A 201 -15.40 6.14 16.67
C PRO A 201 -15.66 7.27 15.66
N PHE A 202 -15.18 8.48 15.92
CA PHE A 202 -15.33 9.60 14.98
C PHE A 202 -14.62 9.35 13.65
N LEU A 203 -13.57 8.51 13.62
CA LEU A 203 -12.85 8.18 12.38
C LEU A 203 -13.73 7.39 11.40
N VAL A 204 -14.80 6.72 11.84
CA VAL A 204 -15.71 5.92 10.99
C VAL A 204 -16.42 6.78 9.94
N VAL A 205 -16.51 8.10 10.13
CA VAL A 205 -17.05 9.01 9.12
C VAL A 205 -16.27 8.92 7.80
N ILE A 206 -14.94 8.78 7.88
CA ILE A 206 -14.05 8.74 6.71
C ILE A 206 -14.32 7.51 5.83
N PRO A 207 -14.28 6.26 6.33
CA PRO A 207 -14.55 5.08 5.52
C PRO A 207 -16.00 5.03 4.99
N ARG A 208 -16.99 5.63 5.67
CA ARG A 208 -18.37 5.72 5.15
C ARG A 208 -18.44 6.47 3.82
N PHE A 209 -17.66 7.53 3.65
CA PHE A 209 -17.57 8.24 2.38
C PHE A 209 -16.60 7.56 1.41
N MET A 210 -15.43 7.15 1.90
CA MET A 210 -14.37 6.56 1.07
C MET A 210 -14.79 5.21 0.44
N VAL A 211 -15.66 4.42 1.09
CA VAL A 211 -16.13 3.15 0.52
C VAL A 211 -16.91 3.38 -0.79
N VAL A 212 -17.75 4.42 -0.85
CA VAL A 212 -18.52 4.75 -2.05
C VAL A 212 -17.57 5.19 -3.17
N ILE A 213 -16.57 6.00 -2.84
CA ILE A 213 -15.53 6.45 -3.78
C ILE A 213 -14.72 5.26 -4.29
N ALA A 214 -14.27 4.37 -3.40
CA ALA A 214 -13.47 3.21 -3.73
C ALA A 214 -14.22 2.23 -4.64
N ILE A 215 -15.49 1.93 -4.33
CA ILE A 215 -16.34 1.06 -5.16
C ILE A 215 -16.59 1.71 -6.52
N SER A 216 -16.92 3.00 -6.56
CA SER A 216 -17.16 3.73 -7.80
C SER A 216 -15.92 3.73 -8.71
N ALA A 217 -14.74 4.02 -8.15
CA ALA A 217 -13.47 3.97 -8.87
C ALA A 217 -13.18 2.55 -9.39
N TRP A 218 -13.41 1.53 -8.57
CA TRP A 218 -13.23 0.13 -8.96
C TRP A 218 -14.13 -0.26 -10.14
N LEU A 219 -15.42 0.10 -10.09
CA LEU A 219 -16.38 -0.18 -11.17
C LEU A 219 -16.02 0.54 -12.47
N VAL A 220 -15.56 1.80 -12.39
CA VAL A 220 -15.11 2.56 -13.57
C VAL A 220 -13.89 1.92 -14.22
N VAL A 221 -12.89 1.53 -13.42
CA VAL A 221 -11.67 0.87 -13.94
C VAL A 221 -12.01 -0.50 -14.52
N LEU A 222 -12.89 -1.28 -13.87
CA LEU A 222 -13.37 -2.56 -14.39
C LEU A 222 -14.10 -2.38 -15.73
N ALA A 223 -15.02 -1.42 -15.83
CA ALA A 223 -15.72 -1.13 -17.07
C ALA A 223 -14.75 -0.73 -18.20
N GLY A 224 -13.73 0.07 -17.87
CA GLY A 224 -12.64 0.42 -18.79
C GLY A 224 -11.86 -0.82 -19.27
N PHE A 225 -11.50 -1.70 -18.33
CA PHE A 225 -10.82 -2.97 -18.63
C PHE A 225 -11.65 -3.86 -19.56
N LEU A 226 -12.93 -4.08 -19.23
CA LEU A 226 -13.83 -4.91 -20.05
C LEU A 226 -14.02 -4.34 -21.46
N ARG A 227 -14.20 -3.02 -21.59
CA ARG A 227 -14.29 -2.35 -22.90
C ARG A 227 -13.00 -2.50 -23.71
N HIS A 228 -11.83 -2.39 -23.06
CA HIS A 228 -10.55 -2.57 -23.73
C HIS A 228 -10.39 -4.01 -24.25
N GLN A 229 -10.71 -5.01 -23.41
CA GLN A 229 -10.67 -6.42 -23.81
C GLN A 229 -11.66 -6.72 -24.95
N LEU A 230 -12.90 -6.22 -24.88
CA LEU A 230 -13.89 -6.44 -25.94
C LEU A 230 -13.43 -5.88 -27.30
N ARG A 231 -12.81 -4.69 -27.29
CA ARG A 231 -12.24 -4.09 -28.51
C ARG A 231 -11.05 -4.86 -29.06
N SER A 232 -10.17 -5.40 -28.19
CA SER A 232 -9.02 -6.20 -28.63
C SER A 232 -9.44 -7.54 -29.24
N PHE A 233 -10.54 -8.13 -28.76
CA PHE A 233 -11.14 -9.32 -29.37
C PHE A 233 -11.83 -9.03 -30.70
N GLN A 234 -12.48 -7.86 -30.86
CA GLN A 234 -13.15 -7.47 -32.11
C GLN A 234 -12.16 -7.09 -33.22
N GLY A 235 -11.01 -6.49 -32.90
CA GLY A 235 -9.97 -6.14 -33.88
C GLY A 235 -9.06 -7.30 -34.31
N ARG A 236 -9.30 -8.52 -33.79
CA ARG A 236 -8.60 -9.77 -34.19
C ARG A 236 -9.44 -10.67 -35.10
N ARG A 237 -10.66 -10.24 -35.45
CA ARG A 237 -11.49 -10.83 -36.52
C ARG A 237 -11.39 -9.96 -37.76
#